data_AF-A0A432KI44-F1
#
_entry.id   AF-A0A432KI44-F1
#
_cell.length_a   1.000
_cell.length_b   1.000
_cell.length_c   1.000
_cell.angle_alpha   90.00
_cell.angle_beta   90.00
_cell.angle_gamma   90.00
#
_symmetry.space_group_name_H-M   'P 1'
#
loop_
_entity.id
_entity.type
_entity.pdbx_description
1 polymer ?
#
loop_
_entity_poly.entity_id
_entity_poly.type
_entity_poly.pdbx_seq_one_letter_code
_entity_poly.pdbx_strand_id
1 'polypeptide(L)'
;MRNYLILILSIYFIVSIPSYSQNQSENNFKEEAKAIEELTIQSLKIRQQVNPESEDQELIKEMKVLDSTLLHKVTIFLNEYGWKSKKEIGELANMGLFLAIQHSSKEEMESFKEIVEKAYLENKIEKRNYALYIDRLKVYNDLPQIYGTQYYYDEKSASFRLNEIEDFANVNKRRRKVGLPKIEKYAKQNNIALD
;
A
#
# COMPACT_ATOMS: atom_id res chain seq x y z
N MET A 1 40.80 -16.01 67.18
CA MET A 1 39.53 -15.89 66.43
C MET A 1 39.85 -15.21 65.11
N ARG A 2 39.80 -15.93 63.99
CA ARG A 2 40.21 -15.42 62.67
C ARG A 2 38.95 -15.02 61.90
N ASN A 3 38.69 -13.72 61.81
CA ASN A 3 37.54 -13.19 61.07
C ASN A 3 37.87 -13.23 59.57
N TYR A 4 37.11 -14.03 58.82
CA TYR A 4 37.14 -14.04 57.37
C TYR A 4 36.15 -13.00 56.84
N LEU A 5 36.67 -11.95 56.21
CA LEU A 5 35.88 -10.97 55.46
C LEU A 5 35.57 -11.61 54.10
N ILE A 6 34.34 -12.12 53.92
CA ILE A 6 33.89 -12.65 52.63
C ILE A 6 33.54 -11.45 51.74
N LEU A 7 34.45 -11.12 50.81
CA LEU A 7 34.21 -10.15 49.75
C LEU A 7 33.34 -10.82 48.67
N ILE A 8 32.03 -10.58 48.69
CA ILE A 8 31.13 -11.04 47.61
C ILE A 8 31.35 -10.09 46.42
N LEU A 9 32.21 -10.49 45.48
CA LEU A 9 32.26 -9.88 44.15
C LEU A 9 30.99 -10.31 43.40
N SER A 10 29.97 -9.44 43.38
CA SER A 10 28.81 -9.62 42.51
C SER A 10 29.24 -9.36 41.06
N ILE A 11 29.65 -10.41 40.37
CA ILE A 11 29.84 -10.39 38.92
C ILE A 11 28.46 -10.25 38.29
N TYR A 12 28.10 -9.04 37.87
CA TYR A 12 26.98 -8.82 36.97
C TYR A 12 27.35 -9.41 35.60
N PHE A 13 26.96 -10.65 35.36
CA PHE A 13 26.97 -11.24 34.03
C PHE A 13 25.80 -10.65 33.23
N ILE A 14 26.03 -9.50 32.59
CA ILE A 14 25.14 -9.02 31.53
C ILE A 14 25.43 -9.93 30.33
N VAL A 15 24.73 -11.06 30.24
CA VAL A 15 24.70 -11.83 28.99
C VAL A 15 23.93 -10.99 27.99
N SER A 16 24.65 -10.25 27.17
CA SER A 16 24.06 -9.58 26.01
C SER A 16 23.61 -10.67 25.02
N ILE A 17 22.33 -11.03 25.05
CA ILE A 17 21.63 -11.82 24.02
C ILE A 17 20.89 -10.95 22.96
N PRO A 18 21.29 -9.71 22.60
CA PRO A 18 20.58 -9.01 21.52
C PRO A 18 20.87 -9.63 20.15
N SER A 19 22.05 -10.21 19.92
CA SER A 19 22.49 -10.58 18.57
C SER A 19 21.74 -11.76 17.93
N TYR A 20 21.32 -12.77 18.70
CA TYR A 20 20.60 -13.93 18.13
C TYR A 20 19.14 -13.58 17.81
N SER A 21 18.44 -12.92 18.74
CA SER A 21 17.05 -12.48 18.56
C SER A 21 16.93 -11.41 17.47
N GLN A 22 17.88 -10.45 17.40
CA GLN A 22 17.90 -9.46 16.31
C GLN A 22 18.15 -10.10 14.95
N ASN A 23 19.06 -11.07 14.86
CA ASN A 23 19.33 -11.77 13.59
C ASN A 23 18.12 -12.60 13.14
N GLN A 24 17.44 -13.29 14.06
CA GLN A 24 16.20 -14.00 13.76
C GLN A 24 15.08 -13.04 13.29
N SER A 25 14.89 -11.90 13.97
CA SER A 25 13.92 -10.88 13.57
C SER A 25 14.24 -10.29 12.18
N GLU A 26 15.52 -10.04 11.89
CA GLU A 26 15.96 -9.53 10.58
C GLU A 26 15.73 -10.56 9.46
N ASN A 27 15.96 -11.84 9.73
CA ASN A 27 15.69 -12.91 8.76
C ASN A 27 14.19 -13.03 8.49
N ASN A 28 13.36 -13.04 9.55
CA ASN A 28 11.90 -13.05 9.40
C ASN A 28 11.40 -11.85 8.60
N PHE A 29 11.94 -10.65 8.87
CA PHE A 29 11.61 -9.44 8.13
C PHE A 29 11.85 -9.58 6.62
N LYS A 30 13.03 -10.11 6.23
CA LYS A 30 13.39 -10.30 4.82
C LYS A 30 12.54 -11.38 4.15
N GLU A 31 12.24 -12.47 4.85
CA GLU A 31 11.37 -13.54 4.34
C GLU A 31 9.95 -13.05 4.10
N GLU A 32 9.39 -12.28 5.04
CA GLU A 32 8.07 -11.67 4.92
C GLU A 32 7.98 -10.68 3.76
N ALA A 33 8.99 -9.80 3.62
CA ALA A 33 9.06 -8.87 2.49
C ALA A 33 9.15 -9.60 1.14
N LYS A 34 9.93 -10.68 1.07
CA LYS A 34 10.06 -11.51 -0.13
C LYS A 34 8.74 -12.21 -0.49
N ALA A 35 8.00 -12.71 0.51
CA ALA A 35 6.70 -13.32 0.28
C ALA A 35 5.68 -12.31 -0.29
N ILE A 36 5.70 -11.06 0.18
CA ILE A 36 4.87 -9.98 -0.37
C ILE A 36 5.26 -9.69 -1.83
N GLU A 37 6.56 -9.64 -2.14
CA GLU A 37 7.04 -9.48 -3.52
C GLU A 37 6.54 -10.61 -4.44
N GLU A 38 6.65 -11.86 -4.02
CA GLU A 38 6.20 -13.01 -4.80
C GLU A 38 4.69 -12.99 -5.07
N LEU A 39 3.88 -12.68 -4.05
CA LEU A 39 2.42 -12.51 -4.21
C LEU A 39 2.09 -11.32 -5.11
N THR A 40 2.88 -10.24 -5.04
CA THR A 40 2.70 -9.07 -5.91
C THR A 40 2.98 -9.41 -7.37
N ILE A 41 4.04 -10.18 -7.65
CA ILE A 41 4.34 -10.66 -9.01
C ILE A 41 3.19 -11.50 -9.55
N GLN A 42 2.63 -12.40 -8.74
CA GLN A 42 1.47 -13.20 -9.13
C GLN A 42 0.25 -12.30 -9.42
N SER A 43 -0.01 -11.30 -8.56
CA SER A 43 -1.16 -10.38 -8.71
C SER A 43 -1.05 -9.56 -9.99
N LEU A 44 0.15 -9.09 -10.31
CA LEU A 44 0.40 -8.36 -11.55
C LEU A 44 0.26 -9.28 -12.78
N LYS A 45 0.74 -10.53 -12.70
CA LYS A 45 0.64 -11.49 -13.80
C LYS A 45 -0.80 -11.83 -14.13
N ILE A 46 -1.63 -12.12 -13.13
CA ILE A 46 -3.04 -12.45 -13.38
C ILE A 46 -3.81 -11.25 -13.94
N ARG A 47 -3.55 -10.04 -13.44
CA ARG A 47 -4.17 -8.81 -13.95
C ARG A 47 -3.81 -8.51 -15.41
N GLN A 48 -2.63 -8.93 -15.87
CA GLN A 48 -2.26 -8.83 -17.29
C GLN A 48 -3.00 -9.83 -18.18
N GLN A 49 -3.49 -10.93 -17.61
CA GLN A 49 -4.22 -11.98 -18.31
C GLN A 49 -5.73 -11.71 -18.34
N VAL A 50 -6.26 -11.00 -17.34
CA VAL A 50 -7.67 -10.59 -17.31
C VAL A 50 -7.94 -9.65 -18.48
N ASN A 51 -8.68 -10.13 -19.46
CA ASN A 51 -9.21 -9.31 -20.53
C ASN A 51 -10.53 -8.66 -20.05
N PRO A 52 -10.65 -7.32 -20.02
CA PRO A 52 -11.88 -6.63 -19.65
C PRO A 52 -13.09 -7.01 -20.51
N GLU A 53 -12.87 -7.48 -21.73
CA GLU A 53 -13.91 -7.93 -22.67
C GLU A 53 -14.30 -9.40 -22.48
N SER A 54 -13.55 -10.16 -21.66
CA SER A 54 -13.85 -11.56 -21.36
C SER A 54 -14.48 -11.69 -19.98
N GLU A 55 -15.59 -12.42 -19.88
CA GLU A 55 -16.16 -12.87 -18.61
C GLU A 55 -15.44 -14.13 -18.09
N ASP A 56 -14.10 -14.12 -18.05
CA ASP A 56 -13.36 -15.24 -17.47
C ASP A 56 -13.52 -15.24 -15.94
N GLN A 57 -14.62 -15.84 -15.49
CA GLN A 57 -15.02 -15.91 -14.09
C GLN A 57 -13.97 -16.66 -13.23
N GLU A 58 -13.21 -17.58 -13.83
CA GLU A 58 -12.18 -18.33 -13.12
C GLU A 58 -10.99 -17.43 -12.81
N LEU A 59 -10.48 -16.68 -13.80
CA LEU A 59 -9.42 -15.70 -13.60
C LEU A 59 -9.83 -14.58 -12.62
N ILE A 60 -11.07 -14.10 -12.70
CA ILE A 60 -11.59 -13.10 -11.76
C ILE A 60 -11.61 -13.65 -10.33
N LYS A 61 -12.03 -14.91 -10.16
CA LYS A 61 -12.05 -15.57 -8.85
C LYS A 61 -10.63 -15.75 -8.31
N GLU A 62 -9.69 -16.21 -9.13
CA GLU A 62 -8.29 -16.37 -8.76
C GLU A 62 -7.67 -15.01 -8.36
N MET A 63 -7.95 -13.94 -9.11
CA MET A 63 -7.50 -12.59 -8.78
C MET A 63 -8.02 -12.14 -7.40
N LYS A 64 -9.29 -12.40 -7.09
CA LYS A 64 -9.88 -12.08 -5.77
C LYS A 64 -9.25 -12.88 -4.64
N VAL A 65 -8.97 -14.16 -4.85
CA VAL A 65 -8.26 -15.00 -3.87
C VAL A 65 -6.87 -14.44 -3.59
N LEU A 66 -6.18 -14.02 -4.65
CA LEU A 66 -4.83 -13.48 -4.54
C LEU A 66 -4.81 -12.10 -3.86
N ASP A 67 -5.77 -11.23 -4.17
CA ASP A 67 -5.94 -9.94 -3.48
C ASP A 67 -6.18 -10.13 -1.98
N SER A 68 -7.05 -11.07 -1.60
CA SER A 68 -7.31 -11.41 -0.20
C SER A 68 -6.07 -11.99 0.50
N THR A 69 -5.35 -12.89 -0.17
CA THR A 69 -4.10 -13.49 0.35
C THR A 69 -3.03 -12.43 0.57
N LEU A 70 -2.84 -11.54 -0.40
CA LEU A 70 -1.90 -10.44 -0.32
C LEU A 70 -2.30 -9.47 0.81
N LEU A 71 -3.57 -9.13 0.94
CA LEU A 71 -4.07 -8.27 2.02
C LEU A 71 -3.82 -8.85 3.41
N HIS A 72 -4.07 -10.15 3.60
CA HIS A 72 -3.77 -10.81 4.87
C HIS A 72 -2.28 -10.71 5.22
N LYS A 73 -1.40 -11.02 4.25
CA LYS A 73 0.06 -10.95 4.45
C LYS A 73 0.54 -9.52 4.74
N VAL A 74 0.03 -8.54 4.00
CA VAL A 74 0.36 -7.11 4.19
C VAL A 74 -0.13 -6.61 5.54
N THR A 75 -1.32 -7.02 5.99
CA THR A 75 -1.84 -6.65 7.31
C THR A 75 -0.89 -7.10 8.42
N ILE A 76 -0.45 -8.36 8.40
CA ILE A 76 0.50 -8.90 9.38
C ILE A 76 1.81 -8.11 9.33
N PHE A 77 2.36 -7.92 8.12
CA PHE A 77 3.62 -7.21 7.93
C PHE A 77 3.57 -5.76 8.43
N LEU A 78 2.50 -5.04 8.12
CA LEU A 78 2.34 -3.64 8.52
C LEU A 78 2.14 -3.48 10.03
N ASN A 79 1.45 -4.42 10.67
CA ASN A 79 1.27 -4.42 12.13
C ASN A 79 2.59 -4.64 12.88
N GLU A 80 3.47 -5.51 12.35
CA GLU A 80 4.75 -5.83 12.98
C GLU A 80 5.85 -4.79 12.65
N TYR A 81 5.97 -4.43 11.38
CA TYR A 81 7.14 -3.69 10.88
C TYR A 81 6.83 -2.25 10.46
N GLY A 82 5.55 -1.90 10.35
CA GLY A 82 5.11 -0.64 9.75
C GLY A 82 5.38 -0.57 8.25
N TRP A 83 5.10 0.58 7.63
CA TRP A 83 5.42 0.80 6.22
C TRP A 83 6.93 0.93 6.02
N LYS A 84 7.49 0.10 5.14
CA LYS A 84 8.91 0.15 4.74
C LYS A 84 9.08 0.76 3.37
N SER A 85 10.17 1.52 3.20
CA SER A 85 10.52 2.10 1.91
C SER A 85 10.98 1.02 0.93
N LYS A 86 10.91 1.33 -0.36
CA LYS A 86 11.47 0.49 -1.43
C LYS A 86 12.97 0.22 -1.30
N LYS A 87 13.72 1.03 -0.54
CA LYS A 87 15.13 0.78 -0.23
C LYS A 87 15.30 -0.36 0.79
N GLU A 88 14.32 -0.55 1.67
CA GLU A 88 14.35 -1.54 2.74
C GLU A 88 13.82 -2.90 2.27
N ILE A 89 12.78 -2.91 1.42
CA ILE A 89 12.07 -4.14 1.01
C ILE A 89 12.02 -4.39 -0.49
N GLY A 90 12.59 -3.51 -1.31
CA GLY A 90 12.47 -3.57 -2.77
C GLY A 90 11.21 -2.88 -3.32
N GLU A 91 11.24 -2.60 -4.63
CA GLU A 91 10.16 -1.89 -5.34
C GLU A 91 8.86 -2.72 -5.39
N LEU A 92 8.98 -4.03 -5.65
CA LEU A 92 7.82 -4.91 -5.80
C LEU A 92 7.10 -5.16 -4.47
N ALA A 93 7.82 -5.44 -3.39
CA ALA A 93 7.20 -5.58 -2.07
C ALA A 93 6.50 -4.27 -1.63
N ASN A 94 7.15 -3.11 -1.82
CA ASN A 94 6.55 -1.81 -1.49
C ASN A 94 5.29 -1.52 -2.34
N MET A 95 5.31 -1.88 -3.63
CA MET A 95 4.13 -1.84 -4.49
C MET A 95 3.04 -2.78 -3.98
N GLY A 96 3.41 -3.97 -3.50
CA GLY A 96 2.51 -4.95 -2.88
C GLY A 96 1.75 -4.39 -1.69
N LEU A 97 2.43 -3.67 -0.79
CA LEU A 97 1.79 -2.97 0.34
C LEU A 97 0.67 -2.06 -0.15
N PHE A 98 0.94 -1.28 -1.19
CA PHE A 98 -0.05 -0.38 -1.79
C PHE A 98 -1.19 -1.14 -2.48
N LEU A 99 -0.89 -2.11 -3.34
CA LEU A 99 -1.90 -2.84 -4.11
C LEU A 99 -2.88 -3.58 -3.20
N ALA A 100 -2.38 -4.19 -2.12
CA ALA A 100 -3.21 -4.86 -1.13
C ALA A 100 -4.29 -3.93 -0.56
N ILE A 101 -3.89 -2.73 -0.15
CA ILE A 101 -4.80 -1.72 0.43
C ILE A 101 -5.67 -1.09 -0.66
N GLN A 102 -5.12 -0.81 -1.85
CA GLN A 102 -5.85 -0.18 -2.94
C GLN A 102 -7.04 -1.02 -3.44
N HIS A 103 -6.97 -2.34 -3.25
CA HIS A 103 -7.98 -3.32 -3.65
C HIS A 103 -8.78 -3.92 -2.47
N SER A 104 -8.61 -3.38 -1.26
CA SER A 104 -9.37 -3.81 -0.07
C SER A 104 -10.78 -3.21 -0.03
N SER A 105 -11.59 -3.65 0.94
CA SER A 105 -12.84 -2.98 1.30
C SER A 105 -12.61 -1.55 1.81
N LYS A 106 -13.70 -0.76 1.91
CA LYS A 106 -13.67 0.59 2.49
C LYS A 106 -13.17 0.55 3.94
N GLU A 107 -13.69 -0.37 4.73
CA GLU A 107 -13.40 -0.51 6.16
C GLU A 107 -11.92 -0.86 6.39
N GLU A 108 -11.38 -1.78 5.60
CA GLU A 108 -9.96 -2.12 5.63
C GLU A 108 -9.10 -0.92 5.22
N MET A 109 -9.48 -0.21 4.15
CA MET A 109 -8.74 0.96 3.65
C MET A 109 -8.69 2.09 4.69
N GLU A 110 -9.78 2.30 5.41
CA GLU A 110 -9.90 3.24 6.54
C GLU A 110 -8.99 2.83 7.70
N SER A 111 -8.92 1.54 8.03
CA SER A 111 -8.06 1.04 9.11
C SER A 111 -6.57 1.32 8.87
N PHE A 112 -6.14 1.42 7.60
CA PHE A 112 -4.76 1.73 7.22
C PHE A 112 -4.46 3.23 7.06
N LYS A 113 -5.42 4.13 7.34
CA LYS A 113 -5.24 5.58 7.09
C LYS A 113 -4.00 6.16 7.74
N GLU A 114 -3.81 5.94 9.03
CA GLU A 114 -2.68 6.52 9.78
C GLU A 114 -1.33 6.01 9.25
N ILE A 115 -1.23 4.71 8.93
CA ILE A 115 0.02 4.13 8.43
C ILE A 115 0.35 4.61 7.01
N VAL A 116 -0.65 4.77 6.14
CA VAL A 116 -0.47 5.28 4.78
C VAL A 116 -0.09 6.77 4.79
N GLU A 117 -0.76 7.58 5.62
CA GLU A 117 -0.43 8.99 5.79
C GLU A 117 1.00 9.18 6.32
N LYS A 118 1.38 8.41 7.34
CA LYS A 118 2.76 8.39 7.85
C LYS A 118 3.76 7.98 6.77
N ALA A 119 3.48 6.92 6.01
CA ALA A 119 4.34 6.48 4.92
C ALA A 119 4.54 7.57 3.85
N TYR A 120 3.49 8.35 3.56
CA TYR A 120 3.58 9.46 2.62
C TYR A 120 4.44 10.61 3.16
N LEU A 121 4.24 11.00 4.42
CA LEU A 121 5.04 12.05 5.08
C LEU A 121 6.51 11.67 5.18
N GLU A 122 6.81 10.39 5.38
CA GLU A 122 8.17 9.83 5.43
C GLU A 122 8.74 9.49 4.04
N ASN A 123 8.01 9.76 2.95
CA ASN A 123 8.41 9.46 1.57
C ASN A 123 8.78 7.97 1.35
N LYS A 124 8.03 7.07 2.00
CA LYS A 124 8.17 5.60 1.89
C LYS A 124 7.18 4.96 0.92
N ILE A 125 6.09 5.63 0.60
CA ILE A 125 5.15 5.28 -0.46
C ILE A 125 5.34 6.22 -1.65
N GLU A 126 5.24 5.69 -2.87
CA GLU A 126 5.25 6.50 -4.09
C GLU A 126 4.11 7.53 -4.07
N LYS A 127 4.43 8.80 -4.39
CA LYS A 127 3.46 9.91 -4.28
C LYS A 127 2.21 9.69 -5.14
N ARG A 128 2.37 9.05 -6.30
CA ARG A 128 1.25 8.68 -7.18
C ARG A 128 0.35 7.59 -6.58
N ASN A 129 0.92 6.68 -5.81
CA ASN A 129 0.17 5.62 -5.12
C ASN A 129 -0.63 6.21 -3.97
N TYR A 130 -0.03 7.13 -3.19
CA TYR A 130 -0.78 7.89 -2.19
C TYR A 130 -1.94 8.69 -2.80
N ALA A 131 -1.74 9.33 -3.96
CA ALA A 131 -2.80 10.07 -4.66
C ALA A 131 -3.98 9.17 -5.07
N LEU A 132 -3.70 7.94 -5.53
CA LEU A 132 -4.73 6.94 -5.85
C LEU A 132 -5.50 6.47 -4.61
N TYR A 133 -4.78 6.23 -3.51
CA TYR A 133 -5.35 5.82 -2.23
C TYR A 133 -6.29 6.90 -1.68
N ILE A 134 -5.81 8.14 -1.55
CA ILE A 134 -6.58 9.19 -0.88
C ILE A 134 -7.82 9.59 -1.66
N ASP A 135 -7.75 9.61 -2.99
CA ASP A 135 -8.93 9.87 -3.83
C ASP A 135 -9.94 8.73 -3.72
N ARG A 136 -9.50 7.47 -3.64
CA ARG A 136 -10.41 6.32 -3.44
C ARG A 136 -11.10 6.39 -2.08
N LEU A 137 -10.34 6.65 -1.02
CA LEU A 137 -10.88 6.79 0.33
C LEU A 137 -11.89 7.95 0.42
N LYS A 138 -11.63 9.06 -0.29
CA LYS A 138 -12.54 10.20 -0.37
C LYS A 138 -13.83 9.84 -1.09
N VAL A 139 -13.75 9.18 -2.24
CA VAL A 139 -14.94 8.71 -2.99
C VAL A 139 -15.76 7.73 -2.16
N TYR A 140 -15.13 6.80 -1.44
CA TYR A 140 -15.84 5.91 -0.52
C TYR A 140 -16.58 6.63 0.61
N ASN A 141 -16.18 7.87 0.92
CA ASN A 141 -16.78 8.70 1.94
C ASN A 141 -17.63 9.84 1.36
N ASP A 142 -18.03 9.74 0.09
CA ASP A 142 -18.83 10.74 -0.61
C ASP A 142 -18.20 12.16 -0.57
N LEU A 143 -16.87 12.22 -0.55
CA LEU A 143 -16.10 13.46 -0.53
C LEU A 143 -15.45 13.75 -1.89
N PRO A 144 -15.31 15.04 -2.26
CA PRO A 144 -14.55 15.43 -3.44
C PRO A 144 -13.10 14.93 -3.38
N GLN A 145 -12.61 14.48 -4.55
CA GLN A 145 -11.26 14.01 -4.80
C GLN A 145 -10.27 15.17 -4.81
N ILE A 146 -9.00 14.90 -4.49
CA ILE A 146 -7.93 15.90 -4.54
C ILE A 146 -7.27 15.90 -5.93
N TYR A 147 -7.04 14.72 -6.50
CA TYR A 147 -6.25 14.56 -7.72
C TYR A 147 -7.08 14.14 -8.94
N GLY A 148 -8.30 13.62 -8.76
CA GLY A 148 -9.15 13.14 -9.84
C GLY A 148 -8.66 11.81 -10.42
N THR A 149 -8.44 10.80 -9.59
CA THR A 149 -7.98 9.48 -10.04
C THR A 149 -9.06 8.40 -10.07
N GLN A 150 -10.24 8.66 -9.53
CA GLN A 150 -11.38 7.75 -9.52
C GLN A 150 -12.46 8.27 -10.47
N TYR A 151 -12.99 7.35 -11.26
CA TYR A 151 -14.07 7.59 -12.21
C TYR A 151 -15.07 6.45 -12.11
N TYR A 152 -16.29 6.69 -12.59
CA TYR A 152 -17.38 5.74 -12.63
C TYR A 152 -17.97 5.71 -14.04
N TYR A 153 -18.69 4.64 -14.36
CA TYR A 153 -19.46 4.57 -15.59
C TYR A 153 -20.83 5.20 -15.35
N ASP A 154 -21.16 6.27 -16.09
CA ASP A 154 -22.46 6.92 -16.04
C ASP A 154 -23.39 6.30 -17.07
N GLU A 155 -24.35 5.51 -16.61
CA GLU A 155 -25.35 4.84 -17.44
C GLU A 155 -26.17 5.82 -18.29
N LYS A 156 -26.40 7.05 -17.81
CA LYS A 156 -27.23 8.03 -18.53
C LYS A 156 -26.54 8.57 -19.77
N SER A 157 -25.23 8.82 -19.68
CA SER A 157 -24.41 9.32 -20.78
C SER A 157 -23.67 8.22 -21.53
N ALA A 158 -23.77 6.96 -21.08
CA ALA A 158 -23.03 5.81 -21.58
C ALA A 158 -21.51 6.08 -21.69
N SER A 159 -20.95 6.74 -20.67
CA SER A 159 -19.55 7.18 -20.68
C SER A 159 -18.92 7.15 -19.29
N PHE A 160 -17.59 6.97 -19.24
CA PHE A 160 -16.87 7.12 -17.98
C PHE A 160 -16.77 8.60 -17.60
N ARG A 161 -16.94 8.91 -16.31
CA ARG A 161 -16.90 10.27 -15.76
C ARG A 161 -16.10 10.31 -14.47
N LEU A 162 -15.39 11.41 -14.23
CA LEU A 162 -14.70 11.63 -12.96
C LEU A 162 -15.72 11.84 -11.83
N ASN A 163 -15.45 11.28 -10.65
CA ASN A 163 -16.12 11.75 -9.44
C ASN A 163 -15.73 13.21 -9.17
N GLU A 164 -16.51 13.91 -8.33
CA GLU A 164 -16.26 15.32 -7.99
C GLU A 164 -14.80 15.57 -7.57
N ILE A 165 -14.23 16.68 -8.01
CA ILE A 165 -12.84 17.09 -7.72
C ILE A 165 -12.87 18.44 -7.02
N GLU A 166 -12.24 18.49 -5.85
CA GLU A 166 -12.01 19.72 -5.11
C GLU A 166 -11.18 20.70 -5.96
N ASP A 167 -11.63 21.94 -6.14
CA ASP A 167 -10.89 22.99 -6.86
C ASP A 167 -10.28 22.48 -8.17
N PHE A 168 -11.17 22.14 -9.11
CA PHE A 168 -10.81 21.60 -10.42
C PHE A 168 -9.83 22.50 -11.17
N ALA A 169 -9.98 23.83 -11.07
CA ALA A 169 -9.11 24.81 -11.72
C ALA A 169 -7.62 24.63 -11.37
N ASN A 170 -7.32 24.14 -10.15
CA ASN A 170 -5.94 23.89 -9.71
C ASN A 170 -5.53 22.41 -9.68
N VAL A 171 -6.37 21.48 -10.16
CA VAL A 171 -6.08 20.03 -10.09
C VAL A 171 -4.74 19.67 -10.74
N ASN A 172 -4.43 20.27 -11.89
CA ASN A 172 -3.19 20.01 -12.61
C ASN A 172 -1.94 20.51 -11.86
N LYS A 173 -2.07 21.51 -10.97
CA LYS A 173 -0.98 21.94 -10.07
C LYS A 173 -0.70 20.88 -9.01
N ARG A 174 -1.75 20.23 -8.47
CA ARG A 174 -1.63 19.14 -7.49
C ARG A 174 -1.09 17.87 -8.15
N ARG A 175 -1.65 17.45 -9.29
CA ARG A 175 -1.23 16.27 -10.07
C ARG A 175 0.26 16.29 -10.42
N ARG A 176 0.79 17.45 -10.84
CA ARG A 176 2.22 17.60 -11.13
C ARG A 176 3.13 17.31 -9.92
N LYS A 177 2.74 17.70 -8.70
CA LYS A 177 3.54 17.50 -7.48
C LYS A 177 3.69 16.03 -7.10
N VAL A 178 2.76 15.18 -7.52
CA VAL A 178 2.71 13.75 -7.23
C VAL A 178 3.08 12.88 -8.44
N GLY A 179 3.50 13.49 -9.56
CA GLY A 179 3.93 12.77 -10.76
C GLY A 179 2.78 12.21 -11.61
N LEU A 180 1.55 12.70 -11.42
CA LEU A 180 0.41 12.32 -12.26
C LEU A 180 0.39 13.16 -13.56
N PRO A 181 -0.03 12.57 -14.70
CA PRO A 181 -0.23 13.33 -15.93
C PRO A 181 -1.35 14.35 -15.76
N LYS A 182 -1.40 15.38 -16.60
CA LYS A 182 -2.53 16.34 -16.61
C LYS A 182 -3.88 15.60 -16.71
N ILE A 183 -4.92 16.13 -16.07
CA ILE A 183 -6.23 15.49 -15.98
C ILE A 183 -6.83 15.24 -17.37
N GLU A 184 -6.60 16.13 -18.33
CA GLU A 184 -7.04 16.01 -19.72
C GLU A 184 -6.35 14.85 -20.43
N LYS A 185 -5.05 14.65 -20.20
CA LYS A 185 -4.31 13.51 -20.74
C LYS A 185 -4.80 12.21 -20.12
N TYR A 186 -5.02 12.21 -18.80
CA TYR A 186 -5.54 11.06 -18.07
C TYR A 186 -6.93 10.66 -18.55
N ALA A 187 -7.84 11.63 -18.70
CA ALA A 187 -9.19 11.41 -19.18
C ALA A 187 -9.17 10.80 -20.59
N LYS A 188 -8.38 11.37 -21.51
CA LYS A 188 -8.20 10.82 -22.85
C LYS A 188 -7.67 9.39 -22.86
N GLN A 189 -6.71 9.06 -21.98
CA GLN A 189 -6.12 7.72 -21.92
C GLN A 189 -7.08 6.65 -21.39
N ASN A 190 -8.09 7.06 -20.61
CA ASN A 190 -9.04 6.14 -19.96
C ASN A 190 -10.47 6.30 -20.52
N ASN A 191 -10.63 7.00 -21.67
CA ASN A 191 -11.93 7.29 -22.29
C ASN A 191 -12.96 7.93 -21.34
N ILE A 192 -12.50 8.89 -20.53
CA ILE A 192 -13.32 9.62 -19.56
C ILE A 192 -13.78 10.94 -20.19
N ALA A 193 -15.09 11.22 -20.11
CA ALA A 193 -15.66 12.51 -20.48
C ALA A 193 -15.27 13.59 -19.45
N LEU A 194 -14.85 14.75 -19.95
CA LEU A 194 -14.62 15.95 -19.15
C LEU A 194 -15.68 16.97 -19.54
N ASP A 195 -16.46 17.40 -18.57
CA ASP A 195 -17.53 18.40 -18.70
C ASP A 195 -17.02 19.79 -18.32
#